data_AF-A0A1T5IW27-F1
#
_entry.id   AF-A0A1T5IW27-F1
#
_cell.length_a   1.000
_cell.length_b   1.000
_cell.length_c   1.000
_cell.angle_alpha   90.00
_cell.angle_beta   90.00
_cell.angle_gamma   90.00
#
_symmetry.space_group_name_H-M   'P 1'
#
loop_
_entity.id
_entity.type
_entity.pdbx_description
1 polymer ?
#
loop_
_entity_poly.entity_id
_entity_poly.type
_entity_poly.pdbx_seq_one_letter_code
_entity_poly.pdbx_strand_id
1 'polypeptide(L)'
;MKKLLFITLLAVTLCGCRQQFVWERTAMDGSRTGVQACSASDVAEKLGTYSDGVYTAPDGKVFSEGCTPEVARILLESQETMADLKTVIARSTRAMVTSYPECELGDWFIDELMRAAERKSGKKVDIGITNFGGIRVDMPEGVVLKDDIMSMFPFKNNLCYLELYGRDIRVILEQLASTSWQVVGGARCVVRNKVLESVEIGGEPLDDDKIYGVATISFLLDGGDGLRIAKNAVRLDIYDEYILDVMMPYVESLTAAGKPIEYQTDGRITIINDGEKETLRR
;
A
#
# COMPACT_ATOMS: atom_id res chain seq x y z
N MET A 1 -10.00 39.78 -81.41
CA MET A 1 -8.71 39.34 -80.85
C MET A 1 -8.92 38.81 -79.43
N LYS A 2 -8.69 37.50 -79.21
CA LYS A 2 -8.24 36.83 -77.96
C LYS A 2 -8.91 37.29 -76.64
N LYS A 3 -9.62 36.48 -75.85
CA LYS A 3 -9.28 35.13 -75.37
C LYS A 3 -10.43 34.55 -74.53
N LEU A 4 -10.59 33.24 -74.67
CA LEU A 4 -11.12 32.27 -73.70
C LEU A 4 -10.62 32.57 -72.27
N LEU A 5 -11.49 32.56 -71.25
CA LEU A 5 -11.03 32.40 -69.86
C LEU A 5 -11.94 31.44 -69.09
N PHE A 6 -11.27 30.41 -68.60
CA PHE A 6 -11.75 29.28 -67.82
C PHE A 6 -12.41 29.72 -66.50
N ILE A 7 -13.48 29.02 -66.14
CA ILE A 7 -14.01 28.97 -64.78
C ILE A 7 -12.98 28.21 -63.94
N THR A 8 -12.18 28.92 -63.15
CA THR A 8 -11.33 28.34 -62.10
C THR A 8 -12.15 28.18 -60.83
N LEU A 9 -12.47 26.92 -60.53
CA LEU A 9 -12.96 26.45 -59.24
C LEU A 9 -11.90 26.79 -58.18
N LEU A 10 -12.15 27.81 -57.36
CA LEU A 10 -11.29 28.17 -56.23
C LEU A 10 -11.54 27.13 -55.12
N ALA A 11 -10.73 26.07 -55.09
CA ALA A 11 -10.72 25.12 -53.99
C ALA A 11 -10.25 25.86 -52.72
N VAL A 12 -11.18 26.13 -51.81
CA VAL A 12 -10.89 26.58 -50.46
C VAL A 12 -10.19 25.43 -49.73
N THR A 13 -8.86 25.42 -49.75
CA THR A 13 -8.06 24.59 -48.87
C THR A 13 -8.21 25.17 -47.46
N LEU A 14 -9.22 24.67 -46.74
CA LEU A 14 -9.31 24.80 -45.28
C LEU A 14 -8.03 24.22 -44.70
N CYS A 15 -7.12 25.11 -44.30
CA CYS A 15 -5.93 24.78 -43.54
C CYS A 15 -6.41 24.29 -42.17
N GLY A 16 -6.73 22.99 -42.08
CA GLY A 16 -6.98 22.32 -40.83
C GLY A 16 -5.68 22.28 -40.05
N CYS A 17 -5.40 23.35 -39.32
CA CYS A 17 -4.33 23.40 -38.31
C CYS A 17 -4.71 22.41 -37.20
N ARG A 18 -4.49 21.12 -37.43
CA ARG A 18 -4.45 20.11 -36.37
C ARG A 18 -3.23 20.46 -35.53
N GLN A 19 -3.44 20.93 -34.30
CA GLN A 19 -2.37 20.98 -33.32
C GLN A 19 -1.78 19.56 -33.20
N GLN A 20 -0.56 19.38 -33.72
CA GLN A 20 0.21 18.19 -33.48
C GLN A 20 0.88 18.35 -32.11
N PHE A 21 0.45 17.55 -31.15
CA PHE A 21 1.17 17.40 -29.89
C PHE A 21 2.27 16.37 -30.10
N VAL A 22 3.50 16.77 -29.84
CA VAL A 22 4.64 15.86 -29.75
C VAL A 22 4.89 15.63 -28.27
N TRP A 23 4.80 14.37 -27.85
CA TRP A 23 5.13 13.99 -26.49
C TRP A 23 6.54 13.42 -26.49
N GLU A 24 7.41 14.03 -25.69
CA GLU A 24 8.74 13.50 -25.42
C GLU A 24 8.71 12.80 -24.06
N ARG A 25 9.23 11.57 -24.00
CA ARG A 25 9.43 10.86 -22.74
C ARG A 25 10.83 11.15 -22.24
N THR A 26 10.96 11.97 -21.21
CA THR A 26 12.21 12.11 -20.48
C THR A 26 12.25 11.04 -19.40
N ALA A 27 13.25 10.16 -19.45
CA ALA A 27 13.54 9.30 -18.32
C ALA A 27 13.97 10.19 -17.14
N MET A 28 13.19 10.19 -16.06
CA MET A 28 13.65 10.78 -14.80
C MET A 28 14.53 9.75 -14.11
N ASP A 29 15.83 9.99 -14.06
CA ASP A 29 16.71 9.31 -13.13
C ASP A 29 16.74 10.09 -11.80
N GLY A 30 16.68 9.38 -10.66
CA GLY A 30 16.73 10.00 -9.33
C GLY A 30 18.10 10.63 -8.99
N SER A 31 19.07 10.52 -9.89
CA SER A 31 20.46 11.00 -9.74
C SER A 31 20.62 12.49 -10.07
N ARG A 32 19.54 13.22 -10.40
CA ARG A 32 19.64 14.61 -10.85
C ARG A 32 20.20 15.57 -9.79
N THR A 33 20.05 15.26 -8.51
CA THR A 33 20.51 16.07 -7.38
C THR A 33 21.26 15.26 -6.31
N GLY A 34 21.28 13.92 -6.40
CA GLY A 34 21.86 13.07 -5.34
C GLY A 34 21.08 13.09 -4.02
N VAL A 35 19.84 13.60 -4.02
CA VAL A 35 18.98 13.65 -2.83
C VAL A 35 18.66 12.25 -2.32
N GLN A 36 18.74 12.07 -1.01
CA GLN A 36 18.48 10.82 -0.30
C GLN A 36 17.50 11.07 0.85
N ALA A 37 16.88 9.99 1.36
CA ALA A 37 16.16 10.06 2.64
C ALA A 37 17.11 10.51 3.76
N CYS A 38 16.61 11.32 4.69
CA CYS A 38 17.43 11.94 5.73
C CYS A 38 16.84 11.75 7.12
N SER A 39 17.72 11.66 8.10
CA SER A 39 17.42 11.84 9.52
C SER A 39 17.29 13.33 9.87
N ALA A 40 16.97 13.62 11.13
CA ALA A 40 16.95 15.01 11.62
C ALA A 40 18.35 15.64 11.65
N SER A 41 19.41 14.82 11.76
CA SER A 41 20.79 15.29 11.94
C SER A 41 21.60 15.49 10.66
N ASP A 42 21.14 14.96 9.52
CA ASP A 42 21.90 14.94 8.26
C ASP A 42 21.13 15.59 7.08
N VAL A 43 20.16 16.45 7.38
CA VAL A 43 19.35 17.17 6.38
C VAL A 43 20.22 17.85 5.31
N ALA A 44 21.21 18.62 5.71
CA ALA A 44 22.06 19.37 4.79
C ALA A 44 22.91 18.45 3.89
N GLU A 45 23.37 17.31 4.42
CA GLU A 45 24.14 16.32 3.66
C GLU A 45 23.25 15.62 2.62
N LYS A 46 22.05 15.21 3.02
CA LYS A 46 21.16 14.35 2.24
C LYS A 46 20.23 15.10 1.30
N LEU A 47 19.84 16.33 1.66
CA LEU A 47 18.94 17.18 0.89
C LEU A 47 19.63 18.41 0.29
N GLY A 48 20.87 18.70 0.67
CA GLY A 48 21.60 19.87 0.20
C GLY A 48 21.32 21.12 1.02
N THR A 49 21.72 22.28 0.50
CA THR A 49 21.60 23.57 1.20
C THR A 49 21.01 24.64 0.29
N TYR A 50 20.35 25.62 0.90
CA TYR A 50 19.76 26.75 0.20
C TYR A 50 20.22 28.05 0.86
N SER A 51 20.73 29.00 0.07
CA SER A 51 21.09 30.36 0.50
C SER A 51 20.87 31.34 -0.64
N ASP A 52 20.29 32.50 -0.33
CA ASP A 52 20.21 33.66 -1.25
C ASP A 52 19.65 33.34 -2.65
N GLY A 53 18.59 32.52 -2.73
CA GLY A 53 17.98 32.14 -4.01
C GLY A 53 18.69 30.99 -4.73
N VAL A 54 19.76 30.44 -4.15
CA VAL A 54 20.58 29.39 -4.75
C VAL A 54 20.46 28.11 -3.93
N TYR A 55 20.15 27.01 -4.62
CA TYR A 55 20.16 25.66 -4.06
C TYR A 55 21.43 24.91 -4.51
N THR A 56 22.17 24.36 -3.55
CA THR A 56 23.30 23.45 -3.78
C THR A 56 22.89 22.05 -3.39
N ALA A 57 22.78 21.17 -4.38
CA ALA A 57 22.39 19.79 -4.21
C ALA A 57 23.51 18.92 -3.60
N PRO A 58 23.18 17.79 -2.96
CA PRO A 58 24.16 16.85 -2.40
C PRO A 58 25.24 16.37 -3.38
N ASP A 59 24.90 16.23 -4.67
CA ASP A 59 25.86 15.86 -5.71
C ASP A 59 26.76 17.02 -6.20
N GLY A 60 26.66 18.18 -5.56
CA GLY A 60 27.43 19.39 -5.87
C GLY A 60 26.86 20.27 -6.97
N LYS A 61 25.75 19.87 -7.62
CA LYS A 61 25.10 20.73 -8.63
C LYS A 61 24.46 21.94 -7.97
N VAL A 62 24.57 23.08 -8.66
CA VAL A 62 24.04 24.36 -8.18
C VAL A 62 22.90 24.81 -9.09
N PHE A 63 21.80 25.22 -8.49
CA PHE A 63 20.60 25.70 -9.15
C PHE A 63 20.31 27.12 -8.65
N SER A 64 20.25 28.08 -9.55
CA SER A 64 19.93 29.50 -9.25
C SER A 64 18.76 30.04 -10.07
N GLU A 65 18.21 29.23 -10.99
CA GLU A 65 17.13 29.61 -11.89
C GLU A 65 16.08 28.50 -11.98
N GLY A 66 14.90 28.85 -12.52
CA GLY A 66 13.78 27.93 -12.64
C GLY A 66 13.10 27.64 -11.30
N CYS A 67 12.36 26.53 -11.22
CA CYS A 67 11.60 26.18 -10.02
C CYS A 67 12.43 25.42 -8.96
N THR A 68 13.57 24.83 -9.34
CA THR A 68 14.35 23.95 -8.44
C THR A 68 14.77 24.63 -7.14
N PRO A 69 15.31 25.86 -7.13
CA PRO A 69 15.76 26.49 -5.87
C PRO A 69 14.59 26.73 -4.92
N GLU A 70 13.44 27.14 -5.45
CA GLU A 70 12.25 27.42 -4.65
C GLU A 70 11.62 26.14 -4.08
N VAL A 71 11.56 25.06 -4.87
CA VAL A 71 11.12 23.74 -4.38
C VAL A 71 12.06 23.22 -3.29
N ALA A 72 13.37 23.37 -3.48
CA ALA A 72 14.36 22.95 -2.48
C ALA A 72 14.25 23.78 -1.19
N ARG A 73 14.01 25.09 -1.28
CA ARG A 73 13.73 25.95 -0.12
C ARG A 73 12.55 25.43 0.69
N ILE A 74 11.41 25.20 0.04
CA ILE A 74 10.19 24.67 0.69
C ILE A 74 10.46 23.31 1.34
N LEU A 75 11.17 22.42 0.64
CA LEU A 75 11.55 21.11 1.15
C LEU A 75 12.46 21.22 2.38
N LEU A 76 13.46 22.11 2.37
CA LEU A 76 14.42 22.26 3.47
C LEU A 76 13.77 22.92 4.69
N GLU A 77 12.93 23.93 4.49
CA GLU A 77 12.19 24.61 5.58
C GLU A 77 11.22 23.67 6.30
N SER A 78 10.64 22.68 5.61
CA SER A 78 9.75 21.71 6.26
C SER A 78 10.48 20.73 7.17
N GLN A 79 11.80 20.58 7.05
CA GLN A 79 12.54 19.53 7.76
C GLN A 79 12.55 19.70 9.28
N GLU A 80 12.50 20.94 9.78
CA GLU A 80 12.37 21.21 11.22
C GLU A 80 11.02 20.69 11.74
N THR A 81 9.92 20.99 11.02
CA THR A 81 8.58 20.50 11.39
C THR A 81 8.42 19.00 11.23
N MET A 82 9.21 18.37 10.35
CA MET A 82 9.21 16.92 10.13
C MET A 82 10.16 16.17 11.08
N ALA A 83 10.89 16.85 11.97
CA ALA A 83 11.90 16.23 12.82
C ALA A 83 11.35 15.07 13.68
N ASP A 84 10.10 15.20 14.17
CA ASP A 84 9.40 14.15 14.93
C ASP A 84 9.15 12.88 14.09
N LEU A 85 8.90 13.00 12.78
CA LEU A 85 8.72 11.84 11.91
C LEU A 85 10.02 11.03 11.76
N LYS A 86 11.16 11.68 11.97
CA LYS A 86 12.49 11.08 11.81
C LYS A 86 13.01 10.43 13.09
N THR A 87 12.20 10.33 14.13
CA THR A 87 12.58 9.62 15.34
C THR A 87 12.62 8.13 15.08
N VAL A 88 13.67 7.47 15.58
CA VAL A 88 13.75 6.00 15.58
C VAL A 88 12.78 5.47 16.63
N ILE A 89 11.80 4.68 16.20
CA ILE A 89 10.78 4.08 17.09
C ILE A 89 10.95 2.57 17.26
N ALA A 90 11.63 1.91 16.33
CA ALA A 90 11.87 0.48 16.38
C ALA A 90 13.09 0.07 15.53
N ARG A 91 13.37 -1.24 15.56
CA ARG A 91 14.28 -1.88 14.61
C ARG A 91 13.64 -3.13 14.03
N SER A 92 13.80 -3.36 12.73
CA SER A 92 13.42 -4.59 12.06
C SER A 92 14.65 -5.48 11.83
N THR A 93 14.50 -6.80 12.00
CA THR A 93 15.61 -7.74 11.79
C THR A 93 15.98 -7.93 10.32
N ARG A 94 15.05 -7.63 9.41
CA ARG A 94 15.20 -7.71 7.94
C ARG A 94 14.15 -6.86 7.24
N ALA A 95 14.34 -6.61 5.95
CA ALA A 95 13.33 -5.96 5.13
C ALA A 95 12.13 -6.89 4.92
N MET A 96 10.92 -6.38 5.08
CA MET A 96 9.69 -7.12 4.77
C MET A 96 8.98 -6.40 3.62
N VAL A 97 9.07 -7.02 2.44
CA VAL A 97 8.54 -6.47 1.18
C VAL A 97 7.14 -7.00 0.93
N THR A 98 6.28 -6.13 0.42
CA THR A 98 4.90 -6.47 0.06
C THR A 98 4.89 -7.37 -1.18
N SER A 99 4.31 -8.55 -1.05
CA SER A 99 4.14 -9.49 -2.16
C SER A 99 2.86 -10.30 -2.04
N TYR A 100 2.26 -10.62 -3.18
CA TYR A 100 1.08 -11.49 -3.26
C TYR A 100 1.51 -12.96 -3.40
N PRO A 101 0.70 -13.93 -2.95
CA PRO A 101 -0.58 -13.77 -2.24
C PRO A 101 -0.42 -13.58 -0.72
N GLU A 102 0.78 -13.81 -0.19
CA GLU A 102 1.13 -13.77 1.23
C GLU A 102 2.54 -13.17 1.36
N CYS A 103 2.76 -12.35 2.39
CA CYS A 103 4.08 -11.83 2.73
C CYS A 103 4.19 -11.52 4.22
N GLU A 104 5.42 -11.45 4.72
CA GLU A 104 5.72 -11.25 6.15
C GLU A 104 5.09 -9.96 6.69
N LEU A 105 5.10 -8.89 5.88
CA LEU A 105 4.53 -7.60 6.27
C LEU A 105 2.98 -7.66 6.36
N GLY A 106 2.35 -8.36 5.43
CA GLY A 106 0.91 -8.57 5.43
C GLY A 106 0.47 -9.38 6.65
N ASP A 107 1.16 -10.48 6.93
CA ASP A 107 0.84 -11.33 8.08
C ASP A 107 1.09 -10.62 9.40
N TRP A 108 2.20 -9.87 9.53
CA TRP A 108 2.49 -9.05 10.69
C TRP A 108 1.38 -8.02 10.96
N PHE A 109 0.92 -7.37 9.89
CA PHE A 109 -0.13 -6.37 9.96
C PHE A 109 -1.48 -6.97 10.37
N ILE A 110 -1.95 -8.01 9.67
CA ILE A 110 -3.28 -8.56 9.93
C ILE A 110 -3.36 -9.27 11.28
N ASP A 111 -2.29 -9.93 11.71
CA ASP A 111 -2.29 -10.65 12.99
C ASP A 111 -2.35 -9.67 14.16
N GLU A 112 -1.70 -8.50 14.07
CA GLU A 112 -1.91 -7.45 15.07
C GLU A 112 -3.29 -6.83 14.98
N LEU A 113 -3.83 -6.60 13.78
CA LEU A 113 -5.18 -6.07 13.61
C LEU A 113 -6.23 -6.98 14.25
N MET A 114 -6.07 -8.29 14.11
CA MET A 114 -6.91 -9.29 14.78
C MET A 114 -6.80 -9.18 16.29
N ARG A 115 -5.58 -9.15 16.86
CA ARG A 115 -5.39 -8.99 18.32
C ARG A 115 -5.99 -7.67 18.83
N ALA A 116 -5.84 -6.57 18.08
CA ALA A 116 -6.42 -5.29 18.43
C ALA A 116 -7.95 -5.33 18.43
N ALA A 117 -8.56 -5.93 17.41
CA ALA A 117 -10.01 -6.16 17.35
C ALA A 117 -10.50 -7.02 18.53
N GLU A 118 -9.78 -8.07 18.92
CA GLU A 118 -10.13 -8.89 20.10
C GLU A 118 -10.07 -8.07 21.38
N ARG A 119 -8.97 -7.33 21.61
CA ARG A 119 -8.82 -6.46 22.79
C ARG A 119 -9.93 -5.42 22.86
N LYS A 120 -10.31 -4.83 21.73
CA LYS A 120 -11.31 -3.76 21.67
C LYS A 120 -12.75 -4.25 21.81
N SER A 121 -13.07 -5.37 21.15
CA SER A 121 -14.41 -5.96 21.17
C SER A 121 -14.70 -6.75 22.45
N GLY A 122 -13.65 -7.26 23.12
CA GLY A 122 -13.79 -8.25 24.18
C GLY A 122 -14.31 -9.61 23.66
N LYS A 123 -14.23 -9.84 22.36
CA LYS A 123 -14.73 -11.03 21.67
C LYS A 123 -13.60 -11.71 20.92
N LYS A 124 -13.80 -13.00 20.65
CA LYS A 124 -12.88 -13.77 19.80
C LYS A 124 -12.93 -13.24 18.36
N VAL A 125 -11.76 -13.15 17.74
CA VAL A 125 -11.58 -12.94 16.30
C VAL A 125 -10.98 -14.20 15.73
N ASP A 126 -11.70 -14.81 14.79
CA ASP A 126 -11.29 -16.07 14.17
C ASP A 126 -10.53 -15.83 12.86
N ILE A 127 -10.88 -14.78 12.11
CA ILE A 127 -10.28 -14.44 10.82
C ILE A 127 -10.08 -12.93 10.68
N GLY A 128 -8.99 -12.53 10.03
CA GLY A 128 -8.74 -11.16 9.63
C GLY A 128 -8.73 -11.03 8.11
N ILE A 129 -9.33 -9.97 7.58
CA ILE A 129 -9.28 -9.65 6.14
C ILE A 129 -9.02 -8.14 5.98
N THR A 130 -7.92 -7.78 5.36
CA THR A 130 -7.56 -6.40 5.00
C THR A 130 -6.95 -6.38 3.60
N ASN A 131 -6.62 -5.22 3.04
CA ASN A 131 -6.10 -5.12 1.69
C ASN A 131 -4.61 -4.79 1.62
N PHE A 132 -3.91 -5.39 0.66
CA PHE A 132 -2.52 -5.04 0.37
C PHE A 132 -2.37 -3.57 -0.04
N GLY A 133 -3.37 -3.02 -0.73
CA GLY A 133 -3.37 -1.61 -1.13
C GLY A 133 -3.33 -0.62 0.04
N GLY A 134 -3.70 -1.06 1.25
CA GLY A 134 -3.60 -0.30 2.49
C GLY A 134 -2.17 -0.13 3.00
N ILE A 135 -1.25 -1.01 2.61
CA ILE A 135 0.18 -1.01 2.96
C ILE A 135 0.92 -0.27 1.84
N ARG A 136 1.54 0.88 2.15
CA ARG A 136 2.02 1.80 1.10
C ARG A 136 3.53 1.82 0.91
N VAL A 137 4.27 1.46 1.95
CA VAL A 137 5.72 1.28 1.89
C VAL A 137 6.08 -0.01 2.60
N ASP A 138 7.20 -0.60 2.21
CA ASP A 138 7.72 -1.82 2.83
C ASP A 138 8.36 -1.53 4.19
N MET A 139 8.54 -2.56 5.02
CA MET A 139 9.32 -2.43 6.24
C MET A 139 10.82 -2.43 5.91
N PRO A 140 11.60 -1.42 6.31
CA PRO A 140 13.04 -1.41 6.08
C PRO A 140 13.76 -2.44 6.97
N GLU A 141 14.95 -2.86 6.55
CA GLU A 141 15.89 -3.56 7.43
C GLU A 141 16.59 -2.58 8.38
N GLY A 142 16.77 -2.98 9.63
CA GLY A 142 17.53 -2.18 10.59
C GLY A 142 16.66 -1.11 11.25
N VAL A 143 16.97 0.17 11.03
CA VAL A 143 16.29 1.29 11.71
C VAL A 143 14.88 1.47 11.15
N VAL A 144 13.89 1.61 12.04
CA VAL A 144 12.51 1.95 11.68
C VAL A 144 12.16 3.29 12.33
N LEU A 145 11.82 4.26 11.48
CA LEU A 145 11.42 5.60 11.85
C LEU A 145 9.91 5.67 12.07
N LYS A 146 9.47 6.73 12.77
CA LYS A 146 8.05 7.05 12.89
C LYS A 146 7.41 7.28 11.52
N ASP A 147 8.14 7.92 10.61
CA ASP A 147 7.74 8.16 9.22
C ASP A 147 7.47 6.85 8.47
N ASP A 148 8.24 5.79 8.72
CA ASP A 148 8.05 4.51 8.03
C ASP A 148 6.67 3.93 8.35
N ILE A 149 6.27 3.93 9.63
CA ILE A 149 4.96 3.40 10.05
C ILE A 149 3.82 4.33 9.61
N MET A 150 3.99 5.65 9.69
CA MET A 150 3.00 6.62 9.22
C MET A 150 2.79 6.54 7.70
N SER A 151 3.88 6.43 6.96
CA SER A 151 3.87 6.26 5.50
C SER A 151 3.31 4.90 5.11
N MET A 152 3.52 3.86 5.92
CA MET A 152 3.01 2.51 5.66
C MET A 152 1.49 2.44 5.77
N PHE A 153 0.90 3.14 6.74
CA PHE A 153 -0.55 3.18 7.00
C PHE A 153 -1.12 4.60 6.97
N PRO A 154 -1.11 5.31 5.83
CA PRO A 154 -1.45 6.73 5.77
C PRO A 154 -2.97 6.99 5.71
N PHE A 155 -3.76 5.94 5.53
CA PHE A 155 -5.21 6.07 5.39
C PHE A 155 -5.92 6.11 6.74
N LYS A 156 -6.94 6.96 6.82
CA LYS A 156 -7.86 7.04 7.96
C LYS A 156 -8.91 5.92 7.92
N ASN A 157 -8.43 4.68 7.80
CA ASN A 157 -9.28 3.50 7.88
C ASN A 157 -9.48 3.13 9.34
N ASN A 158 -10.72 2.92 9.76
CA ASN A 158 -11.05 2.54 11.13
C ASN A 158 -10.91 1.03 11.33
N LEU A 159 -10.44 0.61 12.50
CA LEU A 159 -10.52 -0.78 12.95
C LEU A 159 -11.99 -1.21 13.06
N CYS A 160 -12.31 -2.36 12.47
CA CYS A 160 -13.67 -2.90 12.46
C CYS A 160 -13.69 -4.35 12.96
N TYR A 161 -14.75 -4.68 13.69
CA TYR A 161 -15.09 -6.05 14.09
C TYR A 161 -16.46 -6.42 13.53
N LEU A 162 -16.59 -7.61 12.97
CA LEU A 162 -17.86 -8.14 12.48
C LEU A 162 -18.09 -9.55 12.99
N GLU A 163 -19.34 -9.98 12.95
CA GLU A 163 -19.72 -11.39 13.07
C GLU A 163 -20.36 -11.82 11.74
N LEU A 164 -19.82 -12.86 11.12
CA LEU A 164 -20.29 -13.41 9.85
C LEU A 164 -20.50 -14.92 9.97
N TYR A 165 -21.49 -15.45 9.24
CA TYR A 165 -21.60 -16.89 9.05
C TYR A 165 -20.45 -17.40 8.17
N GLY A 166 -20.01 -18.64 8.39
CA GLY A 166 -18.95 -19.26 7.60
C GLY A 166 -19.24 -19.26 6.11
N ARG A 167 -20.51 -19.42 5.71
CA ARG A 167 -20.92 -19.32 4.30
C ARG A 167 -20.63 -17.96 3.67
N ASP A 168 -20.76 -16.87 4.43
CA ASP A 168 -20.48 -15.51 3.93
C ASP A 168 -18.96 -15.27 3.84
N ILE A 169 -18.19 -15.82 4.78
CA ILE A 169 -16.72 -15.84 4.72
C ILE A 169 -16.25 -16.65 3.51
N ARG A 170 -16.85 -17.82 3.26
CA ARG A 170 -16.54 -18.66 2.09
C ARG A 170 -16.70 -17.88 0.80
N VAL A 171 -17.82 -17.18 0.62
CA VAL A 171 -18.07 -16.35 -0.57
C VAL A 171 -16.99 -15.27 -0.76
N ILE A 172 -16.54 -14.63 0.32
CA ILE A 172 -15.45 -13.65 0.27
C ILE A 172 -14.14 -14.32 -0.20
N LEU A 173 -13.78 -15.46 0.40
CA LEU A 173 -12.55 -16.19 0.06
C LEU A 173 -12.60 -16.77 -1.36
N GLU A 174 -13.76 -17.20 -1.85
CA GLU A 174 -13.97 -17.64 -3.23
C GLU A 174 -13.79 -16.47 -4.23
N GLN A 175 -14.26 -15.28 -3.87
CA GLN A 175 -14.00 -14.07 -4.65
C GLN A 175 -12.49 -13.77 -4.71
N LEU A 176 -11.78 -13.86 -3.59
CA LEU A 176 -10.32 -13.67 -3.56
C LEU A 176 -9.58 -14.71 -4.41
N ALA A 177 -9.96 -15.99 -4.28
CA ALA A 177 -9.39 -17.09 -5.06
C ALA A 177 -9.56 -16.91 -6.58
N SER A 178 -10.70 -16.38 -7.02
CA SER A 178 -11.02 -16.18 -8.43
C SER A 178 -10.45 -14.89 -9.04
N THR A 179 -10.05 -13.92 -8.20
CA THR A 179 -9.57 -12.60 -8.64
C THR A 179 -8.12 -12.35 -8.21
N SER A 180 -7.91 -11.77 -7.03
CA SER A 180 -6.61 -11.48 -6.46
C SER A 180 -6.71 -11.55 -4.94
N TRP A 181 -5.76 -12.25 -4.32
CA TRP A 181 -5.68 -12.37 -2.88
C TRP A 181 -5.43 -11.03 -2.22
N GLN A 182 -6.05 -10.85 -1.06
CA GLN A 182 -5.77 -9.76 -0.14
C GLN A 182 -5.13 -10.33 1.12
N VAL A 183 -4.78 -9.47 2.07
CA VAL A 183 -4.14 -9.90 3.31
C VAL A 183 -5.17 -10.63 4.18
N VAL A 184 -4.90 -11.88 4.51
CA VAL A 184 -5.78 -12.75 5.32
C VAL A 184 -5.01 -13.27 6.53
N GLY A 185 -5.66 -13.35 7.68
CA GLY A 185 -5.11 -13.94 8.90
C GLY A 185 -6.08 -14.87 9.59
N GLY A 186 -5.57 -15.83 10.37
CA GLY A 186 -6.39 -16.81 11.11
C GLY A 186 -7.01 -17.94 10.27
N ALA A 187 -6.91 -17.88 8.93
CA ALA A 187 -7.42 -18.89 8.02
C ALA A 187 -6.30 -19.48 7.14
N ARG A 188 -6.33 -20.79 6.91
CA ARG A 188 -5.50 -21.47 5.90
C ARG A 188 -6.34 -21.83 4.70
N CYS A 189 -5.92 -21.43 3.51
CA CYS A 189 -6.64 -21.61 2.27
C CYS A 189 -5.78 -22.33 1.23
N VAL A 190 -6.35 -23.35 0.59
CA VAL A 190 -5.77 -23.98 -0.61
C VAL A 190 -6.59 -23.55 -1.81
N VAL A 191 -5.92 -23.01 -2.81
CA VAL A 191 -6.51 -22.61 -4.09
C VAL A 191 -5.91 -23.44 -5.20
N ARG A 192 -6.75 -24.01 -6.04
CA ARG A 192 -6.33 -24.73 -7.24
C ARG A 192 -6.98 -24.11 -8.47
N ASN A 193 -6.16 -23.69 -9.44
CA ASN A 193 -6.63 -23.11 -10.70
C ASN A 193 -7.70 -22.01 -10.50
N LYS A 194 -7.45 -21.09 -9.54
CA LYS A 194 -8.36 -19.99 -9.14
C LYS A 194 -9.68 -20.42 -8.48
N VAL A 195 -9.78 -21.68 -8.03
CA VAL A 195 -10.92 -22.20 -7.26
C VAL A 195 -10.47 -22.48 -5.84
N LEU A 196 -11.24 -22.01 -4.86
CA LEU A 196 -11.01 -22.29 -3.45
C LEU A 196 -11.31 -23.78 -3.17
N GLU A 197 -10.29 -24.56 -2.84
CA GLU A 197 -10.39 -26.01 -2.62
C GLU A 197 -10.68 -26.32 -1.15
N SER A 198 -10.00 -25.64 -0.22
CA SER A 198 -10.24 -25.80 1.21
C SER A 198 -9.99 -24.50 1.98
N VAL A 199 -10.69 -24.39 3.12
CA VAL A 199 -10.49 -23.34 4.12
C VAL A 199 -10.51 -23.98 5.50
N GLU A 200 -9.51 -23.70 6.30
CA GLU A 200 -9.46 -24.04 7.72
C GLU A 200 -9.35 -22.76 8.56
N ILE A 201 -10.13 -22.67 9.64
CA ILE A 201 -10.06 -21.58 10.62
C ILE A 201 -9.84 -22.19 12.00
N GLY A 202 -8.74 -21.82 12.65
CA GLY A 202 -8.36 -22.42 13.94
C GLY A 202 -8.02 -23.91 13.85
N GLY A 203 -7.61 -24.39 12.67
CA GLY A 203 -7.25 -25.80 12.41
C GLY A 203 -8.44 -26.72 12.11
N GLU A 204 -9.67 -26.19 12.07
CA GLU A 204 -10.87 -26.94 11.71
C GLU A 204 -11.40 -26.45 10.35
N PRO A 205 -11.99 -27.33 9.52
CA PRO A 205 -12.66 -26.91 8.29
C PRO A 205 -13.71 -25.82 8.54
N LEU A 206 -13.82 -24.87 7.61
CA LEU A 206 -14.83 -23.82 7.66
C LEU A 206 -16.25 -24.42 7.70
N ASP A 207 -16.99 -24.11 8.76
CA ASP A 207 -18.38 -24.51 8.97
C ASP A 207 -19.31 -23.37 8.53
N ASP A 208 -20.14 -23.64 7.53
CA ASP A 208 -20.99 -22.63 6.88
C ASP A 208 -22.07 -22.03 7.80
N ASP A 209 -22.49 -22.78 8.83
CA ASP A 209 -23.56 -22.39 9.75
C ASP A 209 -23.04 -21.80 11.07
N LYS A 210 -21.73 -21.88 11.31
CA LYS A 210 -21.08 -21.27 12.46
C LYS A 210 -20.85 -19.76 12.23
N ILE A 211 -20.98 -18.97 13.29
CA ILE A 211 -20.61 -17.55 13.32
C ILE A 211 -19.15 -17.41 13.74
N TYR A 212 -18.41 -16.58 13.00
CA TYR A 212 -17.01 -16.27 13.24
C TYR A 212 -16.82 -14.77 13.47
N GLY A 213 -15.92 -14.42 14.39
CA GLY A 213 -15.47 -13.04 14.56
C GLY A 213 -14.48 -12.65 13.47
N VAL A 214 -14.71 -11.51 12.83
CA VAL A 214 -13.92 -11.02 11.70
C VAL A 214 -13.32 -9.66 12.01
N ALA A 215 -12.00 -9.53 11.92
CA ALA A 215 -11.32 -8.23 11.94
C ALA A 215 -11.12 -7.71 10.52
N THR A 216 -11.41 -6.43 10.31
CA THR A 216 -11.20 -5.76 9.03
C THR A 216 -11.03 -4.25 9.22
N ILE A 217 -11.07 -3.50 8.13
CA ILE A 217 -10.96 -2.06 8.08
C ILE A 217 -12.19 -1.43 7.43
N SER A 218 -12.52 -0.18 7.78
CA SER A 218 -13.73 0.49 7.28
C SER A 218 -13.82 0.60 5.76
N PHE A 219 -12.68 0.69 5.07
CA PHE A 219 -12.61 0.75 3.60
C PHE A 219 -13.25 -0.46 2.91
N LEU A 220 -13.13 -1.67 3.48
CA LEU A 220 -13.60 -2.92 2.86
C LEU A 220 -15.05 -3.27 3.20
N LEU A 221 -15.73 -2.48 4.02
CA LEU A 221 -17.07 -2.80 4.49
C LEU A 221 -18.09 -2.83 3.33
N ASP A 222 -18.05 -1.84 2.44
CA ASP A 222 -19.10 -1.63 1.42
C ASP A 222 -18.57 -1.37 0.00
N GLY A 223 -17.39 -1.89 -0.35
CA GLY A 223 -16.94 -1.92 -1.75
C GLY A 223 -15.47 -1.62 -2.01
N GLY A 224 -14.68 -1.30 -0.99
CA GLY A 224 -13.23 -1.12 -1.14
C GLY A 224 -12.59 -2.34 -1.79
N ASP A 225 -11.78 -2.11 -2.83
CA ASP A 225 -11.18 -3.15 -3.69
C ASP A 225 -12.18 -4.19 -4.24
N GLY A 226 -13.46 -3.81 -4.35
CA GLY A 226 -14.54 -4.69 -4.80
C GLY A 226 -15.06 -5.66 -3.73
N LEU A 227 -14.53 -5.61 -2.50
CA LEU A 227 -14.99 -6.39 -1.36
C LEU A 227 -16.13 -5.69 -0.62
N ARG A 228 -17.13 -6.45 -0.20
CA ARG A 228 -18.24 -5.99 0.64
C ARG A 228 -18.31 -6.84 1.90
N ILE A 229 -17.33 -6.69 2.78
CA ILE A 229 -17.16 -7.57 3.94
C ILE A 229 -18.35 -7.44 4.91
N ALA A 230 -18.98 -6.27 5.01
CA ALA A 230 -20.14 -6.09 5.88
C ALA A 230 -21.43 -6.71 5.34
N LYS A 231 -21.42 -7.24 4.11
CA LYS A 231 -22.60 -7.88 3.52
C LYS A 231 -23.00 -9.09 4.36
N ASN A 232 -24.25 -9.11 4.81
CA ASN A 232 -24.84 -10.15 5.65
C ASN A 232 -24.22 -10.27 7.07
N ALA A 233 -23.43 -9.29 7.52
CA ALA A 233 -22.92 -9.28 8.87
C ALA A 233 -24.06 -9.27 9.89
N VAL A 234 -24.04 -10.22 10.83
CA VAL A 234 -25.03 -10.26 11.93
C VAL A 234 -24.70 -9.23 13.01
N ARG A 235 -23.43 -8.78 13.03
CA ARG A 235 -22.95 -7.67 13.83
C ARG A 235 -21.85 -6.91 13.09
N LEU A 236 -21.83 -5.60 13.27
CA LEU A 236 -20.77 -4.71 12.83
C LEU A 236 -20.49 -3.69 13.93
N ASP A 237 -19.24 -3.65 14.38
CA ASP A 237 -18.69 -2.62 15.25
C ASP A 237 -17.59 -1.88 14.49
N ILE A 238 -17.70 -0.55 14.42
CA ILE A 238 -16.66 0.32 13.87
C ILE A 238 -16.10 1.13 15.04
N TYR A 239 -14.79 1.02 15.27
CA TYR A 239 -14.14 1.69 16.37
C TYR A 239 -13.52 3.02 15.93
N ASP A 240 -13.53 4.00 16.82
CA ASP A 240 -12.88 5.31 16.62
C ASP A 240 -11.35 5.21 16.86
N GLU A 241 -10.73 4.27 16.17
CA GLU A 241 -9.28 4.05 16.12
C GLU A 241 -8.90 3.83 14.66
N TYR A 242 -8.00 4.66 14.14
CA TYR A 242 -7.43 4.42 12.83
C TYR A 242 -6.37 3.32 12.90
N ILE A 243 -6.05 2.72 11.76
CA ILE A 243 -4.99 1.70 11.69
C ILE A 243 -3.66 2.21 12.27
N LEU A 244 -3.33 3.47 12.06
CA LEU A 244 -2.13 4.07 12.65
C LEU A 244 -2.20 4.09 14.20
N ASP A 245 -3.37 4.35 14.78
CA ASP A 245 -3.58 4.35 16.23
C ASP A 245 -3.53 2.94 16.83
N VAL A 246 -3.65 1.90 16.00
CA VAL A 246 -3.45 0.50 16.38
C VAL A 246 -1.98 0.09 16.25
N MET A 247 -1.36 0.40 15.11
CA MET A 247 -0.03 -0.10 14.78
C MET A 247 1.09 0.67 15.50
N MET A 248 0.95 1.99 15.69
CA MET A 248 1.99 2.79 16.34
C MET A 248 2.25 2.34 17.79
N PRO A 249 1.22 2.19 18.66
CA PRO A 249 1.45 1.72 20.02
C PRO A 249 1.97 0.28 20.07
N TYR A 250 1.55 -0.58 19.14
CA TYR A 250 2.10 -1.93 19.04
C TYR A 250 3.59 -1.93 18.74
N VAL A 251 4.04 -1.15 17.74
CA VAL A 251 5.46 -1.00 17.41
C VAL A 251 6.25 -0.46 18.61
N GLU A 252 5.76 0.58 19.27
CA GLU A 252 6.39 1.15 20.47
C GLU A 252 6.48 0.12 21.60
N SER A 253 5.46 -0.74 21.77
CA SER A 253 5.46 -1.79 22.79
C SER A 253 6.52 -2.87 22.55
N LEU A 254 6.83 -3.20 21.29
CA LEU A 254 7.91 -4.13 20.95
C LEU A 254 9.26 -3.56 21.38
N THR A 255 9.51 -2.29 21.04
CA THR A 255 10.73 -1.57 21.44
C THR A 255 10.86 -1.47 22.96
N ALA A 256 9.77 -1.13 23.66
CA ALA A 256 9.75 -1.07 25.12
C ALA A 256 10.05 -2.43 25.77
N ALA A 257 9.68 -3.53 25.10
CA ALA A 257 10.01 -4.90 25.51
C ALA A 257 11.42 -5.37 25.05
N GLY A 258 12.20 -4.51 24.40
CA GLY A 258 13.51 -4.86 23.84
C GLY A 258 13.45 -5.86 22.69
N LYS A 259 12.30 -5.97 22.02
CA LYS A 259 12.08 -6.89 20.89
C LYS A 259 12.16 -6.13 19.58
N PRO A 260 12.88 -6.63 18.57
CA PRO A 260 12.79 -6.08 17.23
C PRO A 260 11.44 -6.45 16.59
N ILE A 261 11.10 -5.75 15.51
CA ILE A 261 10.07 -6.19 14.57
C ILE A 261 10.65 -7.37 13.79
N GLU A 262 9.99 -8.51 13.89
CA GLU A 262 10.34 -9.72 13.17
C GLU A 262 9.05 -10.51 12.92
N TYR A 263 8.90 -11.02 11.70
CA TYR A 263 7.78 -11.86 11.32
C TYR A 263 8.20 -12.88 10.27
N GLN A 264 7.44 -13.97 10.17
CA GLN A 264 7.60 -15.02 9.17
C GLN A 264 6.22 -15.38 8.63
N THR A 265 6.14 -15.65 7.33
CA THR A 265 4.95 -16.25 6.71
C THR A 265 4.71 -17.66 7.26
N ASP A 266 3.45 -18.05 7.41
CA ASP A 266 3.06 -19.38 7.89
C ASP A 266 2.46 -20.28 6.80
N GLY A 267 2.47 -19.81 5.54
CA GLY A 267 1.96 -20.53 4.39
C GLY A 267 0.43 -20.62 4.38
N ARG A 268 -0.25 -19.65 5.00
CA ARG A 268 -1.70 -19.61 5.10
C ARG A 268 -2.38 -19.56 3.74
N ILE A 269 -1.75 -19.05 2.68
CA ILE A 269 -2.31 -19.08 1.33
C ILE A 269 -1.46 -19.95 0.41
N THR A 270 -1.98 -21.11 0.01
CA THR A 270 -1.33 -22.00 -0.96
C THR A 270 -2.04 -21.94 -2.31
N ILE A 271 -1.32 -21.52 -3.36
CA ILE A 271 -1.82 -21.52 -4.75
C ILE A 271 -1.19 -22.67 -5.54
N ILE A 272 -2.03 -23.53 -6.09
CA ILE A 272 -1.66 -24.65 -6.94
C ILE A 272 -2.18 -24.39 -8.36
N ASN A 273 -1.26 -24.24 -9.31
CA ASN A 273 -1.58 -24.12 -10.72
C ASN A 273 -1.18 -25.43 -11.41
N ASP A 274 -2.18 -26.18 -11.91
CA ASP A 274 -1.93 -27.41 -12.62
C ASP A 274 -1.44 -27.08 -14.04
N GLY A 275 -0.15 -26.79 -14.16
CA GLY A 275 0.59 -26.73 -15.42
C GLY A 275 0.14 -25.63 -16.38
N GLU A 276 0.52 -24.38 -16.12
CA GLU A 276 0.89 -23.52 -17.25
C GLU A 276 2.21 -24.06 -17.81
N LYS A 277 2.12 -24.85 -18.88
CA LYS A 277 3.24 -24.99 -19.83
C LYS A 277 3.46 -23.62 -20.43
N GLU A 278 4.24 -22.79 -19.72
CA GLU A 278 4.75 -21.54 -20.24
C GLU A 278 5.61 -21.90 -21.45
N THR A 279 4.96 -21.85 -22.61
CA THR A 279 5.61 -22.06 -23.88
C THR A 279 6.42 -20.79 -24.08
N LEU A 280 7.67 -20.80 -23.63
CA LEU A 280 8.67 -19.80 -23.96
C LEU A 280 8.69 -19.68 -25.49
N ARG A 281 7.98 -18.68 -26.01
CA ARG A 281 7.99 -18.26 -27.40
C ARG A 281 8.35 -16.79 -27.45
N ARG A 282 9.63 -16.61 -27.77
CA ARG A 282 10.36 -15.45 -28.31
C ARG A 282 10.89 -14.45 -27.31
#